data_AF-A0A7V8NJU9-F1
#
_entry.id   AF-A0A7V8NJU9-F1
#
_cell.length_a   1.000
_cell.length_b   1.000
_cell.length_c   1.000
_cell.angle_alpha   90.00
_cell.angle_beta   90.00
_cell.angle_gamma   90.00
#
_symmetry.space_group_name_H-M   'P 1'
#
loop_
_entity.id
_entity.type
_entity.pdbx_description
1 polymer ?
#
loop_
_entity_poly.entity_id
_entity_poly.type
_entity_poly.pdbx_seq_one_letter_code
_entity_poly.pdbx_strand_id
1 'polypeptide(L)'
;MAYIEVKQRRDGQFSYVVRWRAGGTRGGSRASEVFDKEPSAERFKNLVDGHGQQWPPGWVRGRGFVENVRTPDEMFEPFALRYIDHLTGVQGDTKAEYRKLVRQKLSPWFRSYSMHDGEGGLTSDLIRSWVNDLEAGRPAPHDLKGTRRRKLSPKTIRNVHGLLSGICQSAVERTLRTKNPCASTRLPRKDDGVEDEMVFLERDEWALLRSHLGRVSKVDLEL
;
A
#
# COMPACT_ATOMS: atom_id res chain seq x y z
N MET A 1 -22.27 -5.69 30.57
CA MET A 1 -22.56 -6.80 29.64
C MET A 1 -23.53 -6.34 28.58
N ALA A 2 -23.41 -6.88 27.38
CA ALA A 2 -24.30 -6.57 26.27
C ALA A 2 -25.63 -7.32 26.43
N TYR A 3 -26.72 -6.70 26.00
CA TYR A 3 -28.05 -7.31 26.02
C TYR A 3 -28.85 -6.89 24.79
N ILE A 4 -29.88 -7.67 24.45
CA ILE A 4 -30.77 -7.42 23.31
C ILE A 4 -32.07 -6.83 23.84
N GLU A 5 -32.52 -5.73 23.26
CA GLU A 5 -33.84 -5.15 23.49
C GLU A 5 -34.66 -5.28 22.21
N VAL A 6 -35.82 -5.95 22.31
CA VAL A 6 -36.74 -6.12 21.19
C VAL A 6 -37.66 -4.90 21.11
N LYS A 7 -37.77 -4.29 19.93
CA LYS A 7 -38.65 -3.16 19.65
C LYS A 7 -39.57 -3.47 18.47
N GLN A 8 -40.86 -3.34 18.69
CA GLN A 8 -41.86 -3.41 17.62
C GLN A 8 -41.88 -2.10 16.83
N ARG A 9 -41.85 -2.21 15.50
CA ARG A 9 -41.95 -1.09 14.56
C ARG A 9 -43.43 -0.81 14.24
N ARG A 10 -43.69 0.38 13.66
CA ARG A 10 -45.04 0.83 13.28
C ARG A 10 -45.75 -0.09 12.28
N ASP A 11 -44.99 -0.82 11.48
CA ASP A 11 -45.46 -1.78 10.46
C ASP A 11 -45.71 -3.20 11.02
N GLY A 12 -45.56 -3.40 12.33
CA GLY A 12 -45.70 -4.69 13.00
C GLY A 12 -44.44 -5.57 12.95
N GLN A 13 -43.37 -5.16 12.25
CA GLN A 13 -42.11 -5.89 12.26
C GLN A 13 -41.34 -5.66 13.57
N PHE A 14 -40.45 -6.60 13.93
CA PHE A 14 -39.58 -6.46 15.09
C PHE A 14 -38.19 -5.99 14.67
N SER A 15 -37.58 -5.18 15.53
CA SER A 15 -36.17 -4.81 15.47
C SER A 15 -35.48 -5.20 16.77
N TYR A 16 -34.25 -5.65 16.66
CA TYR A 16 -33.45 -6.18 17.77
C TYR A 16 -32.29 -5.23 17.99
N VAL A 17 -32.28 -4.53 19.12
CA VAL A 17 -31.26 -3.53 19.44
C VAL A 17 -30.31 -4.10 20.48
N VAL A 18 -29.07 -4.38 20.08
CA VAL A 18 -28.01 -4.76 21.00
C VAL A 18 -27.51 -3.51 21.71
N ARG A 19 -27.51 -3.48 23.03
CA ARG A 19 -27.05 -2.36 23.86
C ARG A 19 -25.97 -2.81 24.82
N TRP A 20 -24.96 -1.97 25.03
CA TRP A 20 -23.90 -2.21 26.00
C TRP A 20 -23.27 -0.91 26.49
N ARG A 21 -22.31 -1.03 27.41
CA ARG A 21 -21.44 0.06 27.86
C ARG A 21 -20.00 -0.23 27.43
N ALA A 22 -19.37 0.72 26.76
CA ALA A 22 -18.00 0.58 26.28
C ALA A 22 -17.04 0.23 27.42
N GLY A 23 -16.25 -0.83 27.25
CA GLY A 23 -15.31 -1.34 28.25
C GLY A 23 -15.95 -1.99 29.48
N GLY A 24 -17.28 -2.16 29.49
CA GLY A 24 -18.00 -2.94 30.50
C GLY A 24 -18.14 -2.26 31.87
N THR A 25 -17.65 -1.03 32.02
CA THR A 25 -17.67 -0.30 33.29
C THR A 25 -18.97 0.50 33.47
N ARG A 26 -19.31 0.83 34.72
CA ARG A 26 -20.51 1.63 35.06
C ARG A 26 -20.45 3.05 34.50
N GLY A 27 -19.24 3.60 34.35
CA GLY A 27 -18.97 4.90 33.74
C GLY A 27 -18.80 4.86 32.21
N GLY A 28 -18.79 3.67 31.60
CA GLY A 28 -18.62 3.51 30.15
C GLY A 28 -19.76 4.11 29.34
N SER A 29 -19.41 4.72 28.22
CA SER A 29 -20.36 5.28 27.24
C SER A 29 -21.35 4.23 26.78
N ARG A 30 -22.63 4.60 26.68
CA ARG A 30 -23.67 3.73 26.15
C ARG A 30 -23.49 3.60 24.63
N ALA A 31 -23.49 2.36 24.14
CA ALA A 31 -23.41 2.05 22.72
C ALA A 31 -24.54 1.10 22.31
N SER A 32 -24.91 1.14 21.03
CA SER A 32 -25.98 0.30 20.50
C SER A 32 -25.84 0.02 19.00
N GLU A 33 -26.30 -1.15 18.59
CA GLU A 33 -26.43 -1.56 17.19
C GLU A 33 -27.82 -2.17 16.96
N VAL A 34 -28.40 -1.94 15.77
CA VAL A 34 -29.77 -2.36 15.43
C VAL A 34 -29.74 -3.45 14.36
N PHE A 35 -30.57 -4.47 14.52
CA PHE A 35 -30.71 -5.60 13.59
C PHE A 35 -32.18 -5.85 13.28
N ASP A 36 -32.47 -6.34 12.06
CA ASP A 36 -33.82 -6.77 11.67
C ASP A 36 -34.10 -8.24 12.06
N LYS A 37 -33.07 -9.03 12.37
CA LYS A 37 -33.18 -10.48 12.66
C LYS A 37 -32.54 -10.82 14.01
N GLU A 38 -33.27 -11.55 14.85
CA GLU A 38 -32.83 -12.00 16.17
C GLU A 38 -31.49 -12.75 16.15
N PRO A 39 -31.26 -13.75 15.27
CA PRO A 39 -29.99 -14.50 15.29
C PRO A 39 -28.77 -13.64 14.94
N SER A 40 -28.97 -12.51 14.24
CA SER A 40 -27.88 -11.58 13.92
C SER A 40 -27.52 -10.71 15.11
N ALA A 41 -28.52 -10.28 15.89
CA ALA A 41 -28.32 -9.57 17.14
C ALA A 41 -27.61 -10.45 18.18
N GLU A 42 -27.97 -11.73 18.27
CA GLU A 42 -27.30 -12.70 19.16
C GLU A 42 -25.83 -12.90 18.81
N ARG A 43 -25.52 -13.13 17.53
CA ARG A 43 -24.14 -13.23 17.06
C ARG A 43 -23.32 -11.99 17.41
N PHE A 44 -23.86 -10.80 17.14
CA PHE A 44 -23.18 -9.55 17.45
C PHE A 44 -23.00 -9.33 18.96
N LYS A 45 -24.02 -9.61 19.77
CA LYS A 45 -23.90 -9.57 21.24
C LYS A 45 -22.75 -10.46 21.73
N ASN A 46 -22.65 -11.69 21.23
CA ASN A 46 -21.58 -12.61 21.62
C ASN A 46 -20.19 -12.08 21.24
N LEU A 47 -20.07 -11.40 20.09
CA LEU A 47 -18.82 -10.73 19.70
C LEU A 47 -18.49 -9.57 20.63
N VAL A 48 -19.45 -8.70 20.96
CA VAL A 48 -19.25 -7.60 21.93
C VAL A 48 -18.83 -8.15 23.30
N ASP A 49 -19.45 -9.26 23.74
CA ASP A 49 -19.08 -9.93 24.97
C ASP A 49 -17.64 -10.49 24.91
N GLY A 50 -17.27 -11.15 23.80
CA GLY A 50 -15.92 -11.68 23.58
C GLY A 50 -14.82 -10.61 23.40
N HIS A 51 -15.18 -9.40 22.96
CA HIS A 51 -14.26 -8.27 22.78
C HIS A 51 -14.28 -7.28 23.95
N GLY A 52 -14.56 -7.75 25.16
CA GLY A 52 -14.45 -6.93 26.37
C GLY A 52 -15.40 -5.73 26.37
N GLN A 53 -16.61 -5.90 25.82
CA GLN A 53 -17.64 -4.86 25.74
C GLN A 53 -17.21 -3.67 24.86
N GLN A 54 -16.43 -3.94 23.83
CA GLN A 54 -16.06 -2.99 22.78
C GLN A 54 -16.74 -3.37 21.46
N TRP A 55 -16.69 -2.46 20.49
CA TRP A 55 -17.05 -2.81 19.12
C TRP A 55 -16.14 -3.95 18.61
N PRO A 56 -16.69 -4.98 17.93
CA PRO A 56 -15.88 -6.00 17.30
C PRO A 56 -14.94 -5.36 16.26
N PRO A 57 -13.66 -5.77 16.18
CA PRO A 57 -12.74 -5.29 15.14
C PRO A 57 -13.31 -5.50 13.73
N GLY A 58 -13.23 -4.49 12.87
CA GLY A 58 -13.76 -4.55 11.49
C GLY A 58 -15.27 -4.35 11.36
N TRP A 59 -16.00 -4.15 12.46
CA TRP A 59 -17.43 -3.85 12.42
C TRP A 59 -17.68 -2.36 12.17
N VAL A 60 -18.52 -2.04 11.19
CA VAL A 60 -18.99 -0.67 10.93
C VAL A 60 -20.44 -0.54 11.35
N ARG A 61 -20.73 0.47 12.18
CA ARG A 61 -22.07 0.70 12.74
C ARG A 61 -23.13 0.79 11.64
N GLY A 62 -24.21 0.02 11.78
CA GLY A 62 -25.32 -0.05 10.82
C GLY A 62 -25.00 -0.71 9.48
N ARG A 63 -23.77 -1.20 9.27
CA ARG A 63 -23.35 -1.92 8.06
C ARG A 63 -22.96 -3.37 8.34
N GLY A 64 -22.53 -3.68 9.56
CA GLY A 64 -22.05 -5.02 9.92
C GLY A 64 -20.54 -5.16 9.77
N PHE A 65 -20.07 -6.40 9.72
CA PHE A 65 -18.77 -6.67 9.11
C PHE A 65 -18.88 -6.27 7.65
N VAL A 66 -18.22 -5.18 7.28
CA VAL A 66 -17.97 -4.94 5.87
C VAL A 66 -16.99 -6.03 5.50
N GLU A 67 -17.44 -7.02 4.71
CA GLU A 67 -16.51 -7.96 4.10
C GLU A 67 -15.38 -7.13 3.51
N ASN A 68 -14.15 -7.46 3.88
CA ASN A 68 -12.99 -7.09 3.08
C ASN A 68 -13.19 -7.79 1.72
N VAL A 69 -14.05 -7.25 0.87
CA VAL A 69 -14.09 -7.55 -0.57
C VAL A 69 -12.86 -6.88 -1.15
N ARG A 70 -11.68 -7.27 -0.67
CA ARG A 70 -10.42 -6.97 -1.32
C ARG A 70 -10.49 -7.76 -2.60
N THR A 71 -11.01 -7.12 -3.64
CA THR A 71 -10.92 -7.70 -4.97
C THR A 71 -9.43 -7.84 -5.29
N PRO A 72 -8.99 -8.90 -5.99
CA PRO A 72 -7.59 -9.03 -6.40
C PRO A 72 -7.06 -7.75 -7.07
N ASP A 73 -7.95 -7.03 -7.76
CA ASP A 73 -7.72 -5.73 -8.41
C ASP A 73 -7.38 -4.56 -7.47
N GLU A 74 -7.75 -4.64 -6.20
CA GLU A 74 -7.50 -3.63 -5.15
C GLU A 74 -6.33 -4.01 -4.23
N MET A 75 -5.68 -5.13 -4.50
CA MET A 75 -4.35 -5.43 -3.96
C MET A 75 -3.30 -4.55 -4.64
N PHE A 76 -2.21 -4.28 -3.92
CA PHE A 76 -1.20 -3.32 -4.33
C PHE A 76 -0.71 -3.51 -5.77
N GLU A 77 -0.27 -4.73 -6.13
CA GLU A 77 0.39 -4.95 -7.42
C GLU A 77 -0.58 -4.83 -8.61
N PRO A 78 -1.73 -5.51 -8.64
CA PRO A 78 -2.72 -5.32 -9.70
C PRO A 78 -3.20 -3.87 -9.82
N PHE A 79 -3.41 -3.18 -8.69
CA PHE A 79 -3.77 -1.77 -8.68
C PHE A 79 -2.67 -0.89 -9.29
N ALA A 80 -1.41 -1.09 -8.90
CA ALA A 80 -0.26 -0.32 -9.37
C ALA A 80 -0.03 -0.47 -10.88
N LEU A 81 -0.17 -1.69 -11.40
CA LEU A 81 -0.04 -1.96 -12.83
C LEU A 81 -1.14 -1.25 -13.63
N ARG A 82 -2.39 -1.31 -13.16
CA ARG A 82 -3.52 -0.60 -13.77
C ARG A 82 -3.35 0.92 -13.73
N TYR A 83 -2.82 1.46 -12.63
CA TYR A 83 -2.49 2.87 -12.52
C TYR A 83 -1.51 3.29 -13.61
N ILE A 84 -0.46 2.50 -13.86
CA ILE A 84 0.53 2.78 -14.92
C ILE A 84 -0.12 2.75 -16.30
N ASP A 85 -1.01 1.80 -16.56
CA ASP A 85 -1.71 1.68 -17.84
C ASP A 85 -2.53 2.95 -18.15
N HIS A 86 -3.17 3.53 -17.12
CA HIS A 86 -3.98 4.73 -17.22
C HIS A 86 -3.21 6.05 -17.20
N LEU A 87 -1.88 6.06 -17.03
CA LEU A 87 -1.10 7.29 -17.12
C LEU A 87 -1.25 7.92 -18.51
N THR A 88 -1.68 9.17 -18.55
CA THR A 88 -1.81 9.99 -19.77
C THR A 88 -0.57 10.87 -19.94
N GLY A 89 -0.24 11.25 -21.19
CA GLY A 89 0.91 12.13 -21.48
C GLY A 89 2.29 11.49 -21.28
N VAL A 90 2.36 10.18 -21.04
CA VAL A 90 3.60 9.43 -20.82
C VAL A 90 3.85 8.48 -22.01
N GLN A 91 5.05 8.54 -22.59
CA GLN A 91 5.45 7.67 -23.71
C GLN A 91 5.46 6.18 -23.33
N GLY A 92 5.26 5.29 -24.31
CA GLY A 92 5.15 3.84 -24.11
C GLY A 92 6.34 3.23 -23.36
N ASP A 93 7.57 3.64 -23.71
CA ASP A 93 8.80 3.17 -23.08
C ASP A 93 8.87 3.52 -21.59
N THR A 94 8.34 4.69 -21.21
CA THR A 94 8.30 5.11 -19.81
C THR A 94 7.31 4.25 -19.00
N LYS A 95 6.15 3.87 -19.58
CA LYS A 95 5.23 2.94 -18.92
C LYS A 95 5.87 1.57 -18.73
N ALA A 96 6.64 1.08 -19.70
CA ALA A 96 7.36 -0.19 -19.57
C ALA A 96 8.37 -0.16 -18.40
N GLU A 97 9.14 0.93 -18.28
CA GLU A 97 10.08 1.11 -17.17
C GLU A 97 9.37 1.21 -15.81
N TYR A 98 8.24 1.92 -15.72
CA TYR A 98 7.45 1.96 -14.48
C TYR A 98 6.91 0.59 -14.07
N ARG A 99 6.44 -0.23 -15.02
CA ARG A 99 6.02 -1.62 -14.72
C ARG A 99 7.18 -2.45 -14.18
N LYS A 100 8.38 -2.27 -14.75
CA LYS A 100 9.60 -2.93 -14.26
C LYS A 100 9.94 -2.48 -12.84
N LEU A 101 9.87 -1.18 -12.54
CA LEU A 101 10.07 -0.63 -11.19
C LEU A 101 9.06 -1.20 -10.20
N VAL A 102 7.77 -1.28 -10.56
CA VAL A 102 6.75 -1.90 -9.70
C VAL A 102 7.12 -3.35 -9.39
N ARG A 103 7.38 -4.16 -10.41
CA ARG A 103 7.65 -5.60 -10.23
C ARG A 103 8.94 -5.87 -9.45
N GLN A 104 10.00 -5.08 -9.66
CA GLN A 104 11.31 -5.37 -9.06
C GLN A 104 11.53 -4.69 -7.70
N LYS A 105 10.96 -3.50 -7.50
CA LYS A 105 11.26 -2.64 -6.35
C LYS A 105 10.11 -2.45 -5.39
N LEU A 106 8.85 -2.61 -5.83
CA LEU A 106 7.66 -2.39 -4.99
C LEU A 106 6.92 -3.68 -4.64
N SER A 107 6.58 -4.52 -5.62
CA SER A 107 5.85 -5.79 -5.41
C SER A 107 6.50 -6.70 -4.35
N PRO A 108 7.83 -6.87 -4.30
CA PRO A 108 8.48 -7.69 -3.28
C PRO A 108 8.28 -7.19 -1.83
N TRP A 109 7.83 -5.95 -1.66
CA TRP A 109 7.48 -5.40 -0.36
C TRP A 109 5.98 -5.42 -0.14
N PHE A 110 5.21 -5.06 -1.17
CA PHE A 110 3.84 -4.62 -1.00
C PHE A 110 2.77 -5.53 -1.62
N ARG A 111 3.11 -6.58 -2.38
CA ARG A 111 2.12 -7.39 -3.12
C ARG A 111 0.99 -8.00 -2.26
N SER A 112 1.26 -8.24 -0.98
CA SER A 112 0.28 -8.78 -0.02
C SER A 112 -0.58 -7.71 0.66
N TYR A 113 -0.34 -6.43 0.38
CA TYR A 113 -1.06 -5.32 1.01
C TYR A 113 -2.22 -4.86 0.13
N SER A 114 -3.30 -4.46 0.79
CA SER A 114 -4.44 -3.81 0.16
C SER A 114 -4.17 -2.34 -0.06
N MET A 115 -4.76 -1.78 -1.12
CA MET A 115 -4.82 -0.34 -1.30
C MET A 115 -5.77 0.33 -0.31
N HIS A 116 -6.72 -0.38 0.32
CA HIS A 116 -7.64 0.20 1.30
C HIS A 116 -6.94 0.61 2.61
N ASP A 117 -7.57 1.52 3.36
CA ASP A 117 -7.20 1.78 4.76
C ASP A 117 -7.62 0.61 5.67
N GLY A 118 -6.97 0.47 6.82
CA GLY A 118 -7.30 -0.55 7.82
C GLY A 118 -6.35 -1.75 7.83
N GLU A 119 -6.83 -2.88 8.34
CA GLU A 119 -6.05 -4.12 8.42
C GLU A 119 -5.55 -4.53 7.03
N GLY A 120 -4.30 -4.97 6.92
CA GLY A 120 -3.67 -5.35 5.65
C GLY A 120 -3.43 -4.19 4.67
N GLY A 121 -3.77 -2.95 5.03
CA GLY A 121 -3.48 -1.76 4.23
C GLY A 121 -2.05 -1.24 4.44
N LEU A 122 -1.59 -0.38 3.52
CA LEU A 122 -0.32 0.33 3.67
C LEU A 122 -0.43 1.38 4.79
N THR A 123 0.62 1.55 5.61
CA THR A 123 0.68 2.57 6.68
C THR A 123 1.91 3.45 6.51
N SER A 124 1.89 4.68 7.04
CA SER A 124 3.05 5.58 6.96
C SER A 124 4.29 5.01 7.64
N ASP A 125 4.12 4.26 8.74
CA ASP A 125 5.25 3.61 9.43
C ASP A 125 5.83 2.45 8.61
N LEU A 126 4.99 1.70 7.88
CA LEU A 126 5.46 0.71 6.92
C LEU A 126 6.30 1.37 5.81
N ILE A 127 5.86 2.50 5.26
CA ILE A 127 6.62 3.23 4.22
C ILE A 127 7.96 3.73 4.77
N ARG A 128 7.99 4.25 6.00
CA ARG A 128 9.24 4.69 6.66
C ARG A 128 10.20 3.52 6.89
N SER A 129 9.70 2.39 7.40
CA SER A 129 10.52 1.18 7.57
C SER A 129 11.09 0.70 6.24
N TRP A 130 10.25 0.68 5.20
CA TRP A 130 10.66 0.29 3.85
C TRP A 130 11.78 1.19 3.31
N VAL A 131 11.69 2.51 3.47
CA VAL A 131 12.76 3.43 3.05
C VAL A 131 14.08 3.09 3.77
N ASN A 132 14.06 2.90 5.09
CA ASN A 132 15.24 2.50 5.85
C ASN A 132 15.81 1.16 5.38
N ASP A 133 14.95 0.22 4.98
CA ASP A 133 15.37 -1.09 4.47
C ASP A 133 16.02 -0.99 3.09
N LEU A 134 15.56 -0.08 2.22
CA LEU A 134 16.21 0.19 0.93
C LEU A 134 17.60 0.81 1.11
N GLU A 135 17.76 1.74 2.06
CA GLU A 135 19.06 2.34 2.40
C GLU A 135 20.03 1.29 2.96
N ALA A 136 19.52 0.38 3.78
CA ALA A 136 20.31 -0.70 4.36
C ALA A 136 20.59 -1.86 3.38
N GLY A 137 19.88 -1.94 2.25
CA GLY A 137 19.96 -3.06 1.32
C GLY A 137 19.35 -4.35 1.88
N ARG A 138 18.36 -4.25 2.77
CA ARG A 138 17.70 -5.41 3.35
C ARG A 138 16.85 -6.16 2.30
N PRO A 139 16.75 -7.49 2.39
CA PRO A 139 15.86 -8.26 1.53
C PRO A 139 14.41 -7.92 1.83
N ALA A 140 13.58 -8.00 0.80
CA ALA A 140 12.15 -7.76 0.91
C ALA A 140 11.45 -9.00 1.51
N PRO A 141 10.30 -8.85 2.21
CA PRO A 141 9.56 -9.96 2.81
C PRO A 141 9.19 -11.07 1.82
N HIS A 142 8.98 -10.69 0.56
CA HIS A 142 8.56 -11.59 -0.51
C HIS A 142 9.68 -12.04 -1.44
N ASP A 143 10.93 -11.67 -1.13
CA ASP A 143 12.08 -12.18 -1.86
C ASP A 143 12.26 -13.69 -1.61
N LEU A 144 12.86 -14.38 -2.58
CA LEU A 144 13.27 -15.77 -2.38
C LEU A 144 14.29 -15.86 -1.26
N LYS A 145 14.24 -16.93 -0.47
CA LYS A 145 15.19 -17.16 0.63
C LYS A 145 16.63 -17.13 0.09
N GLY A 146 17.49 -16.34 0.72
CA GLY A 146 18.88 -16.14 0.30
C GLY A 146 19.11 -15.00 -0.70
N THR A 147 18.06 -14.32 -1.16
CA THR A 147 18.20 -13.12 -2.00
C THR A 147 19.00 -12.05 -1.27
N ARG A 148 20.00 -11.48 -1.96
CA ARG A 148 20.77 -10.33 -1.49
C ARG A 148 20.35 -9.10 -2.28
N ARG A 149 19.89 -8.06 -1.59
CA ARG A 149 19.67 -6.74 -2.20
C ARG A 149 20.89 -5.85 -1.94
N ARG A 150 21.20 -5.01 -2.93
CA ARG A 150 22.18 -3.93 -2.75
C ARG A 150 21.47 -2.73 -2.16
N LYS A 151 22.22 -1.92 -1.40
CA LYS A 151 21.77 -0.58 -1.00
C LYS A 151 21.40 0.22 -2.24
N LEU A 152 20.28 0.93 -2.18
CA LEU A 152 19.86 1.80 -3.28
C LEU A 152 20.41 3.21 -3.08
N SER A 153 20.78 3.87 -4.18
CA SER A 153 21.20 5.28 -4.11
C SER A 153 20.02 6.18 -3.71
N PRO A 154 20.28 7.35 -3.07
CA PRO A 154 19.23 8.31 -2.72
C PRO A 154 18.32 8.69 -3.88
N LYS A 155 18.90 8.88 -5.07
CA LYS A 155 18.15 9.13 -6.32
C LYS A 155 17.18 8.01 -6.65
N THR A 156 17.63 6.75 -6.54
CA THR A 156 16.78 5.59 -6.84
C THR A 156 15.64 5.45 -5.82
N ILE A 157 15.94 5.63 -4.53
CA ILE A 157 14.93 5.59 -3.46
C ILE A 157 13.87 6.66 -3.70
N ARG A 158 14.27 7.88 -4.04
CA ARG A 158 13.36 8.98 -4.34
C ARG A 158 12.46 8.69 -5.54
N ASN A 159 13.01 8.12 -6.61
CA ASN A 159 12.23 7.78 -7.80
C ASN A 159 11.19 6.69 -7.51
N VAL A 160 11.60 5.61 -6.83
CA VAL A 160 10.69 4.50 -6.48
C VAL A 160 9.63 4.95 -5.47
N HIS A 161 10.01 5.77 -4.48
CA HIS A 161 9.06 6.37 -3.55
C HIS A 161 8.09 7.33 -4.25
N GLY A 162 8.57 8.15 -5.19
CA GLY A 162 7.72 9.04 -5.98
C GLY A 162 6.65 8.29 -6.76
N LEU A 163 7.03 7.17 -7.40
CA LEU A 163 6.09 6.29 -8.08
C LEU A 163 5.06 5.69 -7.11
N LEU A 164 5.51 5.17 -5.96
CA LEU A 164 4.61 4.66 -4.91
C LEU A 164 3.64 5.73 -4.40
N SER A 165 4.14 6.94 -4.18
CA SER A 165 3.33 8.08 -3.75
C SER A 165 2.25 8.42 -4.77
N GLY A 166 2.55 8.38 -6.07
CA GLY A 166 1.56 8.57 -7.13
C GLY A 166 0.49 7.47 -7.18
N ILE A 167 0.90 6.21 -7.04
CA ILE A 167 -0.02 5.05 -6.94
C ILE A 167 -0.97 5.22 -5.74
N CYS A 168 -0.43 5.54 -4.56
CA CYS A 168 -1.22 5.77 -3.36
C CYS A 168 -2.13 7.00 -3.48
N GLN A 169 -1.70 8.05 -4.19
CA GLN A 169 -2.52 9.22 -4.45
C GLN A 169 -3.73 8.87 -5.33
N SER A 170 -3.55 8.06 -6.38
CA SER A 170 -4.66 7.57 -7.20
C SER A 170 -5.65 6.73 -6.37
N ALA A 171 -5.18 5.97 -5.38
CA ALA A 171 -6.08 5.24 -4.47
C ALA A 171 -6.90 6.17 -3.56
N VAL A 172 -6.34 7.32 -3.15
CA VAL A 172 -7.08 8.37 -2.43
C VAL A 172 -8.16 8.99 -3.33
N GLU A 173 -7.80 9.35 -4.57
CA GLU A 173 -8.74 9.91 -5.56
C GLU A 173 -9.89 8.97 -5.89
N ARG A 174 -9.63 7.65 -5.87
CA ARG A 174 -10.64 6.60 -6.06
C ARG A 174 -11.38 6.22 -4.77
N THR A 175 -11.20 6.97 -3.68
CA THR A 175 -11.84 6.76 -2.37
C THR A 175 -11.56 5.42 -1.70
N LEU A 176 -10.51 4.70 -2.12
CA LEU A 176 -10.02 3.50 -1.43
C LEU A 176 -9.27 3.87 -0.16
N ARG A 177 -8.71 5.09 -0.11
CA ARG A 177 -7.96 5.62 1.03
C ARG A 177 -8.43 7.00 1.40
N THR A 178 -8.33 7.30 2.69
CA THR A 178 -8.57 8.63 3.25
C THR A 178 -7.34 9.52 3.08
N LYS A 179 -6.13 8.93 3.11
CA LYS A 179 -4.86 9.66 3.10
C LYS A 179 -3.77 8.87 2.38
N ASN A 180 -2.83 9.61 1.79
CA ASN A 180 -1.66 9.03 1.14
C ASN A 180 -0.60 8.68 2.21
N PRO A 181 -0.26 7.39 2.42
CA PRO A 181 0.70 6.99 3.44
C PRO A 181 2.13 7.52 3.19
N CYS A 182 2.45 7.93 1.95
CA CYS A 182 3.77 8.44 1.56
C CYS A 182 3.97 9.95 1.82
N ALA A 183 2.90 10.69 2.14
CA ALA A 183 2.92 12.16 2.14
C ALA A 183 3.90 12.78 3.16
N SER A 184 4.19 12.10 4.26
CA SER A 184 5.07 12.59 5.33
C SER A 184 6.32 11.73 5.53
N THR A 185 6.73 11.02 4.49
CA THR A 185 7.97 10.24 4.49
C THR A 185 9.16 11.15 4.26
N ARG A 186 10.13 11.14 5.17
CA ARG A 186 11.41 11.82 4.96
C ARG A 186 12.30 10.92 4.11
N LEU A 187 12.83 11.48 3.02
CA LEU A 187 13.70 10.75 2.09
C LEU A 187 15.16 11.15 2.30
N PRO A 188 16.12 10.27 1.93
CA PRO A 188 17.53 10.59 1.95
C PRO A 188 17.83 11.83 1.09
N ARG A 189 18.83 12.63 1.51
CA ARG A 189 19.28 13.78 0.71
C ARG A 189 20.02 13.27 -0.52
N LYS A 190 20.04 14.06 -1.59
CA LYS A 190 20.76 13.69 -2.83
C LYS A 190 22.25 13.48 -2.53
N ASP A 191 22.80 14.33 -1.70
CA ASP A 191 24.24 14.39 -1.38
C ASP A 191 24.67 13.35 -0.33
N ASP A 192 23.75 12.55 0.22
CA ASP A 192 24.06 11.48 1.18
C ASP A 192 24.72 10.25 0.51
N GLY A 193 24.92 10.29 -0.81
CA GLY A 193 25.70 9.30 -1.57
C GLY A 193 26.86 9.97 -2.31
N VAL A 194 27.93 9.21 -2.56
CA VAL A 194 28.93 9.58 -3.56
C VAL A 194 28.21 9.54 -4.91
N GLU A 195 27.68 10.67 -5.37
CA GLU A 195 27.29 10.79 -6.77
C GLU A 195 28.60 10.71 -7.56
N ASP A 196 28.81 9.59 -8.28
CA ASP A 196 29.91 9.51 -9.25
C ASP A 196 29.72 10.71 -10.20
N GLU A 197 30.61 11.69 -10.08
CA GLU A 197 30.54 12.90 -10.88
C GLU A 197 30.66 12.49 -12.34
N MET A 198 29.64 12.82 -13.15
CA MET A 198 29.70 12.60 -14.59
C MET A 198 30.70 13.57 -15.19
N VAL A 199 31.95 13.14 -15.29
CA VAL A 199 33.03 13.87 -15.95
C VAL A 199 33.03 13.57 -17.45
N PHE A 200 33.42 14.55 -18.26
CA PHE A 200 33.74 14.30 -19.66
C PHE A 200 35.05 13.51 -19.73
N LEU A 201 35.17 12.63 -20.71
CA LEU A 201 36.45 12.02 -21.03
C LEU A 201 37.41 13.11 -21.51
N GLU A 202 38.59 13.17 -20.91
CA GLU A 202 39.67 13.98 -21.45
C GLU A 202 40.13 13.43 -22.80
N ARG A 203 40.86 14.25 -23.55
CA ARG A 203 41.28 13.91 -24.91
C ARG A 203 42.10 12.61 -24.95
N ASP A 204 42.93 12.38 -23.95
CA ASP A 204 43.81 11.22 -23.87
C ASP A 204 43.06 9.97 -23.41
N GLU A 205 42.10 10.11 -22.49
CA GLU A 205 41.19 9.04 -22.08
C GLU A 205 40.30 8.58 -23.24
N TRP A 206 39.81 9.52 -24.04
CA TRP A 206 39.09 9.23 -25.27
C TRP A 206 39.99 8.55 -26.31
N ALA A 207 41.24 8.99 -26.48
CA ALA A 207 42.19 8.35 -27.40
C ALA A 207 42.46 6.90 -27.00
N LEU A 208 42.61 6.63 -25.70
CA LEU A 208 42.77 5.30 -25.15
C LEU A 208 41.53 4.43 -25.40
N LEU A 209 40.35 4.92 -25.03
CA LEU A 209 39.09 4.19 -25.25
C LEU A 209 38.89 3.88 -26.74
N ARG A 210 39.17 4.84 -27.62
CA ARG A 210 39.11 4.69 -29.07
C ARG A 210 40.09 3.64 -29.60
N SER A 211 41.28 3.48 -29.01
CA SER A 211 42.23 2.42 -29.44
C SER A 211 41.73 1.00 -29.14
N HIS A 212 40.79 0.85 -28.19
CA HIS A 212 40.21 -0.43 -27.80
C HIS A 212 38.82 -0.68 -28.41
N LEU A 213 38.16 0.35 -28.93
CA LEU A 213 37.00 0.19 -29.80
C LEU A 213 37.49 -0.37 -31.14
N GLY A 214 37.41 -1.70 -31.29
CA GLY A 214 37.69 -2.37 -32.56
C GLY A 214 36.93 -1.70 -33.71
N ARG A 215 37.52 -1.67 -34.91
CA ARG A 215 36.86 -1.15 -36.12
C ARG A 215 35.55 -1.89 -36.32
N VAL A 216 34.43 -1.28 -35.93
CA VAL A 216 33.13 -1.66 -36.46
C VAL A 216 33.15 -1.24 -37.91
N SER A 217 33.45 -2.20 -38.79
CA SER A 217 33.35 -2.00 -40.23
C SER A 217 31.91 -1.60 -40.57
N LYS A 218 31.75 -0.55 -41.37
CA LYS A 218 30.49 -0.21 -42.04
C LYS A 218 30.06 -1.37 -42.95
N VAL A 219 29.42 -2.38 -42.39
CA VAL A 219 28.60 -3.35 -43.10
C VAL A 219 27.40 -3.55 -42.16
N ASP A 220 26.18 -3.52 -42.69
CA ASP A 220 24.89 -3.63 -42.00
C ASP A 220 24.21 -2.31 -41.57
N LEU A 221 24.19 -1.31 -42.46
CA LEU A 221 23.20 -0.21 -42.41
C LEU A 221 22.38 -0.05 -43.70
N GLU A 222 22.34 -1.06 -44.55
CA GLU A 222 21.29 -1.19 -45.58
C GLU A 222 20.72 -2.61 -45.53
N LEU A 223 19.59 -2.75 -44.84
CA LEU A 223 18.38 -3.48 -45.23
C LEU A 223 17.32 -3.39 -44.11
#